data_AF-A0AAN8FYX1-F1
#
_entry.id   AF-A0AAN8FYX1-F1
#
_cell.length_a   1.000
_cell.length_b   1.000
_cell.length_c   1.000
_cell.angle_alpha   90.00
_cell.angle_beta   90.00
_cell.angle_gamma   90.00
#
_symmetry.space_group_name_H-M   'P 1'
#
loop_
_entity.id
_entity.type
_entity.pdbx_description
1 polymer ?
#
loop_
_entity_poly.entity_id
_entity_poly.type
_entity_poly.pdbx_seq_one_letter_code
_entity_poly.pdbx_strand_id
1 'polypeptide(L)'
;MPLVVQILCSGFIIIYSLILLVLHYFQCGVQPAVLPNLQYLFPERFACTPPLTELQLFQPFECLPQRSGNKQTIGELLVGFFYYYASFDFENAAISVRNAHVFPRSSMTPDTFIYKIFIEEPFDRNNTARCVTKSYVMERIQRAFRNARDAFSKHPPSLQRIKVTV
;
A
#
# COMPACT_ATOMS: atom_id res chain seq x y z
N MET A 1 -21.90 0.23 -4.38
CA MET A 1 -20.56 0.77 -4.06
C MET A 1 -19.72 -0.35 -3.45
N PRO A 2 -18.45 -0.57 -3.84
CA PRO A 2 -17.61 -1.60 -3.24
C PRO A 2 -17.39 -1.32 -1.75
N LEU A 3 -17.42 -2.36 -0.90
CA LEU A 3 -17.26 -2.24 0.55
C LEU A 3 -15.93 -1.56 0.94
N VAL A 4 -14.89 -1.68 0.10
CA VAL A 4 -13.60 -0.98 0.26
C VAL A 4 -13.78 0.54 0.23
N VAL A 5 -14.58 1.06 -0.70
CA VAL A 5 -14.89 2.50 -0.80
C VAL A 5 -15.69 2.96 0.42
N GLN A 6 -16.57 2.10 0.95
CA GLN A 6 -17.35 2.40 2.15
C GLN A 6 -16.49 2.43 3.43
N ILE A 7 -15.44 1.59 3.51
CA ILE A 7 -14.45 1.61 4.62
C ILE A 7 -13.61 2.88 4.57
N LEU A 8 -13.25 3.36 3.37
CA LEU A 8 -12.58 4.64 3.16
C LEU A 8 -13.48 5.80 3.60
N CYS A 9 -14.76 5.81 3.20
CA CYS A 9 -15.72 6.85 3.59
C CYS A 9 -16.11 6.81 5.08
N SER A 10 -15.88 5.69 5.77
CA SER A 10 -16.17 5.55 7.21
C SER A 10 -14.96 5.88 8.11
N GLY A 11 -13.80 6.27 7.54
CA GLY A 11 -12.62 6.69 8.30
C GLY A 11 -11.79 5.57 8.95
N PHE A 12 -12.07 4.30 8.65
CA PHE A 12 -11.36 3.17 9.30
C PHE A 12 -9.95 2.94 8.75
N ILE A 13 -9.68 3.34 7.51
CA ILE A 13 -8.32 3.46 6.95
C ILE A 13 -8.21 4.87 6.42
N ILE A 14 -7.31 5.66 7.01
CA ILE A 14 -6.98 7.00 6.52
C ILE A 14 -6.46 6.84 5.08
N ILE A 15 -6.92 7.68 4.15
CA ILE A 15 -6.56 7.64 2.72
C ILE A 15 -5.04 7.46 2.51
N TYR A 16 -4.23 8.08 3.35
CA TYR A 16 -2.78 7.93 3.36
C TYR A 16 -2.31 6.48 3.53
N SER A 17 -2.84 5.73 4.51
CA SER A 17 -2.50 4.32 4.72
C SER A 17 -2.85 3.46 3.51
N LEU A 18 -3.96 3.72 2.82
CA LEU A 18 -4.29 2.99 1.59
C LEU A 18 -3.29 3.31 0.47
N ILE A 19 -2.89 4.57 0.30
CA ILE A 19 -1.84 4.95 -0.66
C ILE A 19 -0.55 4.19 -0.35
N LEU A 20 -0.17 4.09 0.92
CA LEU A 20 1.02 3.34 1.34
C LEU A 20 0.91 1.83 1.04
N LEU A 21 -0.27 1.22 1.18
CA LEU A 21 -0.49 -0.17 0.74
C LEU A 21 -0.31 -0.31 -0.77
N VAL A 22 -0.83 0.62 -1.57
CA VAL A 22 -0.64 0.60 -3.04
C VAL A 22 0.83 0.75 -3.40
N LEU A 23 1.55 1.68 -2.77
CA LEU A 23 2.99 1.89 -2.98
C LEU A 23 3.78 0.64 -2.64
N HIS A 24 3.57 0.06 -1.46
CA HIS A 24 4.21 -1.18 -1.05
C HIS A 24 3.93 -2.32 -2.03
N TYR A 25 2.68 -2.50 -2.46
CA TYR A 25 2.34 -3.52 -3.45
C TYR A 25 3.13 -3.34 -4.74
N PHE A 26 3.26 -2.12 -5.25
CA PHE A 26 4.05 -1.84 -6.46
C PHE A 26 5.57 -1.91 -6.25
N GLN A 27 6.06 -1.70 -5.04
CA GLN A 27 7.48 -1.79 -4.73
C GLN A 27 7.95 -3.24 -4.54
N CYS A 28 7.17 -4.10 -3.87
CA CYS A 28 7.59 -5.46 -3.53
C CYS A 28 6.45 -6.50 -3.41
N GLY A 29 5.18 -6.09 -3.50
CA GLY A 29 4.04 -7.02 -3.48
C GLY A 29 3.73 -7.67 -4.83
N VAL A 30 4.28 -7.11 -5.93
CA VAL A 30 4.15 -7.63 -7.29
C VAL A 30 5.53 -7.81 -7.92
N GLN A 31 5.69 -8.88 -8.71
CA GLN A 31 6.93 -9.17 -9.43
C GLN A 31 6.65 -9.32 -10.93
N PRO A 32 7.40 -8.63 -11.82
CA PRO A 32 8.42 -7.61 -11.54
C PRO A 32 7.87 -6.38 -10.81
N ALA A 33 8.64 -5.75 -9.94
CA ALA A 33 8.20 -4.54 -9.24
C ALA A 33 7.86 -3.41 -10.23
N VAL A 34 6.72 -2.75 -10.03
CA VAL A 34 6.27 -1.60 -10.86
C VAL A 34 7.03 -0.34 -10.46
N LEU A 35 7.16 -0.08 -9.15
CA LEU A 35 7.84 1.10 -8.61
C LEU A 35 9.20 0.73 -8.02
N PRO A 36 10.20 1.62 -8.09
CA PRO A 36 11.45 1.44 -7.37
C PRO A 36 11.31 1.91 -5.92
N ASN A 37 12.25 1.48 -5.07
CA ASN A 37 12.44 2.11 -3.77
C ASN A 37 13.28 3.38 -3.94
N LEU A 38 12.64 4.55 -3.90
CA LEU A 38 13.31 5.84 -4.05
C LEU A 38 14.23 6.19 -2.88
N GLN A 39 13.87 5.78 -1.66
CA GLN A 39 14.70 6.02 -0.47
C GLN A 39 15.98 5.20 -0.47
N TYR A 40 15.95 4.04 -1.12
CA TYR A 40 17.15 3.25 -1.38
C TYR A 40 17.99 3.82 -2.53
N LEU A 41 17.37 4.23 -3.63
CA LEU A 41 18.10 4.71 -4.81
C LEU A 41 18.72 6.11 -4.63
N PHE A 42 18.03 7.01 -3.92
CA PHE A 42 18.49 8.38 -3.70
C PHE A 42 18.33 8.76 -2.22
N PRO A 43 19.12 8.16 -1.32
CA PRO A 43 18.99 8.38 0.12
C PRO A 43 19.18 9.86 0.48
N GLU A 44 20.12 10.55 -0.15
CA GLU A 44 20.38 11.98 0.06
C GLU A 44 19.17 12.89 -0.23
N ARG A 45 18.19 12.41 -1.00
CA ARG A 45 16.97 13.16 -1.35
C ARG A 45 15.74 12.70 -0.57
N PHE A 46 15.56 11.39 -0.43
CA PHE A 46 14.31 10.82 0.12
C PHE A 46 14.46 10.16 1.49
N ALA A 47 15.67 9.85 1.94
CA ALA A 47 15.92 9.26 3.26
C ALA A 47 16.22 10.31 4.34
N CYS A 48 16.42 11.57 3.94
CA CYS A 48 16.69 12.72 4.79
C CYS A 48 15.41 13.43 5.24
N THR A 49 15.46 14.11 6.38
CA THR A 49 14.39 14.97 6.91
C THR A 49 14.93 16.40 7.07
N PRO A 50 15.12 17.15 5.95
CA PRO A 50 15.64 18.51 6.03
C PRO A 50 14.61 19.45 6.69
N PRO A 51 15.05 20.63 7.18
CA PRO A 51 14.14 21.69 7.59
C PRO A 51 13.16 22.04 6.48
N LEU A 52 11.94 22.48 6.84
CA LEU A 52 10.90 22.84 5.85
C LEU A 52 11.36 23.90 4.84
N THR A 53 12.27 24.78 5.23
CA THR A 53 12.86 25.83 4.38
C THR A 53 13.75 25.28 3.27
N GLU A 54 14.27 24.06 3.42
CA GLU A 54 15.17 23.39 2.50
C GLU A 54 14.46 22.27 1.71
N LEU A 55 13.15 22.09 1.93
CA LEU A 55 12.38 21.04 1.29
C LEU A 55 12.17 21.33 -0.20
N GLN A 56 12.75 20.49 -1.06
CA GLN A 56 12.66 20.66 -2.51
C GLN A 56 11.60 19.71 -3.11
N LEU A 57 10.34 20.16 -3.15
CA LEU A 57 9.20 19.33 -3.59
C LEU A 57 9.14 19.09 -5.11
N PHE A 58 9.62 20.05 -5.91
CA PHE A 58 9.40 20.07 -7.37
C PHE A 58 10.71 19.97 -8.16
N GLN A 59 11.69 19.24 -7.63
CA GLN A 59 12.94 19.00 -8.32
C GLN A 59 12.74 18.07 -9.54
N PRO A 60 13.36 18.38 -10.70
CA PRO A 60 13.44 17.45 -11.80
C PRO A 60 14.09 16.15 -11.34
N PHE A 61 13.43 15.04 -11.62
CA PHE A 61 13.94 13.73 -11.28
C PHE A 61 14.97 13.30 -12.34
N GLU A 62 16.22 13.06 -11.92
CA GLU A 62 17.24 12.47 -12.80
C GLU A 62 16.77 11.09 -13.28
N CYS A 63 17.13 10.68 -14.50
CA CYS A 63 16.62 9.44 -15.08
C CYS A 63 16.77 8.25 -14.11
N LEU A 64 15.65 7.59 -13.84
CA LEU A 64 15.64 6.36 -13.05
C LEU A 64 16.55 5.30 -13.71
N PRO A 65 17.23 4.44 -12.92
CA PRO A 65 17.98 3.32 -13.46
C PRO A 65 17.11 2.48 -14.38
N GLN A 66 17.71 1.94 -15.45
CA GLN A 66 17.01 1.02 -16.35
C GLN A 66 16.58 -0.23 -15.57
N ARG A 67 15.31 -0.60 -15.67
CA ARG A 67 14.71 -1.75 -14.99
C ARG A 67 13.89 -2.55 -15.98
N SER A 68 13.82 -3.87 -15.79
CA SER A 68 12.84 -4.69 -16.49
C SER A 68 11.44 -4.23 -16.07
N GLY A 69 10.75 -3.52 -16.96
CA GLY A 69 9.41 -2.99 -16.67
C GLY A 69 8.41 -4.13 -16.46
N ASN A 70 7.55 -3.97 -15.45
CA ASN A 70 6.36 -4.79 -15.32
C ASN A 70 5.43 -4.53 -16.51
N LYS A 71 4.99 -5.59 -17.19
CA LYS A 71 4.13 -5.52 -18.38
C LYS A 71 2.66 -5.87 -18.11
N GLN A 72 2.30 -6.09 -16.86
CA GLN A 72 0.91 -6.33 -16.45
C GLN A 72 0.08 -5.07 -16.71
N THR A 73 -1.13 -5.30 -17.20
CA THR A 73 -2.15 -4.27 -17.37
C THR A 73 -2.59 -3.72 -16.01
N ILE A 74 -3.18 -2.52 -16.02
CA ILE A 74 -3.75 -1.91 -14.81
C ILE A 74 -4.80 -2.82 -14.18
N GLY A 75 -5.59 -3.54 -14.99
CA GLY A 75 -6.59 -4.49 -14.50
C GLY A 75 -5.95 -5.66 -13.74
N GLU A 76 -4.90 -6.26 -14.30
CA GLU A 76 -4.15 -7.34 -13.63
C GLU A 76 -3.50 -6.87 -12.33
N LEU A 77 -2.92 -5.66 -12.34
CA LEU A 77 -2.32 -5.06 -11.14
C LEU A 77 -3.37 -4.80 -10.05
N LEU A 78 -4.55 -4.31 -10.41
CA LEU A 78 -5.65 -4.07 -9.48
C LEU A 78 -6.18 -5.38 -8.88
N VAL A 79 -6.39 -6.40 -9.69
CA VAL A 79 -6.81 -7.73 -9.22
C VAL A 79 -5.74 -8.33 -8.31
N GLY A 80 -4.47 -8.27 -8.73
CA GLY A 80 -3.33 -8.72 -7.94
C GLY A 80 -3.21 -8.00 -6.59
N PHE A 81 -3.48 -6.69 -6.53
CA PHE A 81 -3.51 -5.93 -5.28
C PHE A 81 -4.55 -6.48 -4.29
N PHE A 82 -5.77 -6.77 -4.76
CA PHE A 82 -6.80 -7.36 -3.91
C PHE A 82 -6.45 -8.79 -3.49
N TYR A 83 -5.88 -9.60 -4.38
CA TYR A 83 -5.40 -10.94 -4.05
C TYR A 83 -4.30 -10.90 -2.98
N TYR A 84 -3.33 -10.02 -3.15
CA TYR A 84 -2.21 -9.84 -2.23
C TYR A 84 -2.70 -9.51 -0.82
N TYR A 85 -3.50 -8.44 -0.67
CA TYR A 85 -3.97 -8.00 0.64
C TYR A 85 -5.13 -8.81 1.23
N ALA A 86 -5.86 -9.58 0.42
CA ALA A 86 -6.83 -10.54 0.93
C ALA A 86 -6.18 -11.71 1.68
N SER A 87 -4.92 -12.04 1.33
CA SER A 87 -4.13 -13.12 1.92
C SER A 87 -2.97 -12.64 2.79
N PHE A 88 -2.76 -11.32 2.92
CA PHE A 88 -1.67 -10.76 3.71
C PHE A 88 -1.88 -11.00 5.21
N ASP A 89 -0.83 -11.48 5.88
CA ASP A 89 -0.85 -11.75 7.31
C ASP A 89 -0.58 -10.48 8.13
N PHE A 90 -1.60 -9.64 8.29
CA PHE A 90 -1.52 -8.42 9.12
C PHE A 90 -1.32 -8.70 10.62
N GLU A 91 -1.56 -9.93 11.06
CA GLU A 91 -1.41 -10.33 12.45
C GLU A 91 0.06 -10.52 12.82
N ASN A 92 0.84 -11.17 11.93
CA ASN A 92 2.25 -11.46 12.19
C ASN A 92 3.23 -10.64 11.36
N ALA A 93 2.77 -9.91 10.35
CA ALA A 93 3.62 -9.12 9.46
C ALA A 93 3.30 -7.62 9.51
N ALA A 94 4.35 -6.81 9.38
CA ALA A 94 4.33 -5.37 9.25
C ALA A 94 4.91 -4.95 7.89
N ILE A 95 4.46 -3.79 7.41
CA ILE A 95 4.85 -3.25 6.11
C ILE A 95 5.82 -2.10 6.32
N SER A 96 6.94 -2.09 5.58
CA SER A 96 7.84 -0.94 5.47
C SER A 96 7.82 -0.41 4.05
N VAL A 97 7.21 0.77 3.86
CA VAL A 97 7.28 1.50 2.58
C VAL A 97 8.70 2.01 2.37
N ARG A 98 9.37 2.41 3.45
CA ARG A 98 10.74 2.92 3.41
C ARG A 98 11.71 1.94 2.78
N ASN A 99 11.61 0.71 3.21
CA ASN A 99 12.54 -0.34 2.84
C ASN A 99 11.97 -1.23 1.72
N ALA A 100 10.76 -0.95 1.23
CA ALA A 100 10.06 -1.76 0.24
C ALA A 100 10.06 -3.26 0.61
N HIS A 101 9.66 -3.58 1.85
CA HIS A 101 9.59 -4.97 2.29
C HIS A 101 8.56 -5.20 3.41
N VAL A 102 8.40 -6.47 3.75
CA VAL A 102 7.57 -6.99 4.83
C VAL A 102 8.47 -7.56 5.92
N PHE A 103 8.23 -7.20 7.18
CA PHE A 103 9.01 -7.69 8.33
C PHE A 103 8.12 -8.28 9.41
N PRO A 104 8.63 -9.22 10.24
CA PRO A 104 7.83 -9.86 11.27
C PRO A 104 7.52 -8.91 12.42
N ARG A 105 6.29 -8.94 12.93
CA ARG A 105 5.89 -8.13 14.08
C ARG A 105 6.59 -8.54 15.37
N SER A 106 7.12 -9.77 15.43
CA SER A 106 7.93 -10.23 16.56
C SER A 106 9.23 -9.43 16.75
N SER A 107 9.70 -8.70 15.72
CA SER A 107 10.87 -7.82 15.84
C SER A 107 10.54 -6.41 16.32
N MET A 108 9.27 -6.13 16.65
CA MET A 108 8.78 -4.80 17.03
C MET A 108 8.64 -4.66 18.54
N THR A 109 8.53 -3.41 19.00
CA THR A 109 8.29 -3.11 20.40
C THR A 109 6.85 -3.52 20.81
N PRO A 110 6.64 -4.08 22.02
CA PRO A 110 5.34 -4.62 22.43
C PRO A 110 4.19 -3.60 22.47
N ASP A 111 4.49 -2.31 22.65
CA ASP A 111 3.51 -1.22 22.63
C ASP A 111 2.82 -1.07 21.26
N THR A 112 3.44 -1.56 20.18
CA THR A 112 2.85 -1.56 18.84
C THR A 112 1.80 -2.66 18.63
N PHE A 113 1.70 -3.66 19.52
CA PHE A 113 0.81 -4.82 19.35
C PHE A 113 -0.67 -4.48 19.57
N ILE A 114 -0.95 -3.29 20.11
CA ILE A 114 -2.32 -2.75 20.19
C ILE A 114 -2.93 -2.49 18.81
N TYR A 115 -2.10 -2.27 17.78
CA TYR A 115 -2.54 -2.01 16.41
C TYR A 115 -2.72 -3.32 15.64
N LYS A 116 -3.82 -3.45 14.89
CA LYS A 116 -4.10 -4.63 14.04
C LYS A 116 -3.46 -4.53 12.66
N ILE A 117 -3.04 -3.34 12.26
CA ILE A 117 -2.29 -3.09 11.03
C ILE A 117 -1.08 -2.24 11.40
N PHE A 118 0.09 -2.58 10.86
CA PHE A 118 1.28 -1.77 10.99
C PHE A 118 1.86 -1.46 9.61
N ILE A 119 1.83 -0.18 9.24
CA ILE A 119 2.41 0.35 8.01
C ILE A 119 3.38 1.44 8.43
N GLU A 120 4.67 1.13 8.39
CA GLU A 120 5.76 2.08 8.62
C GLU A 120 5.81 3.06 7.43
N GLU A 121 5.59 4.33 7.73
CA GLU A 121 5.69 5.41 6.75
C GLU A 121 7.14 5.78 6.44
N PRO A 122 7.42 6.30 5.22
CA PRO A 122 8.78 6.44 4.71
C PRO A 122 9.69 7.40 5.50
N PHE A 123 9.15 8.44 6.13
CA PHE A 123 9.94 9.54 6.69
C PHE A 123 10.17 9.39 8.19
N ASP A 124 9.11 9.38 8.99
CA ASP A 124 9.20 9.38 10.46
C ASP A 124 9.10 7.97 11.08
N ARG A 125 8.88 6.94 10.25
CA ARG A 125 8.75 5.51 10.61
C ARG A 125 7.59 5.21 11.56
N ASN A 126 6.62 6.10 11.66
CA ASN A 126 5.43 5.86 12.45
C ASN A 126 4.45 4.94 11.72
N ASN A 127 3.66 4.21 12.51
CA ASN A 127 2.51 3.50 11.97
C ASN A 127 1.46 4.50 11.48
N THR A 128 1.00 4.39 10.23
CA THR A 128 -0.09 5.22 9.69
C THR A 128 -1.48 4.66 9.99
N ALA A 129 -1.58 3.38 10.34
CA ALA A 129 -2.84 2.68 10.60
C ALA A 129 -3.22 2.64 12.09
N ARG A 130 -2.81 3.65 12.87
CA ARG A 130 -3.02 3.73 14.33
C ARG A 130 -4.49 3.63 14.78
N CYS A 131 -5.43 3.98 13.91
CA CYS A 131 -6.87 3.89 14.21
C CYS A 131 -7.40 2.44 14.24
N VAL A 132 -6.69 1.49 13.63
CA VAL A 132 -7.13 0.09 13.54
C VAL A 132 -6.65 -0.68 14.77
N THR A 133 -7.36 -0.56 15.90
CA THR A 133 -7.01 -1.25 17.15
C THR A 133 -7.97 -2.40 17.50
N LYS A 134 -9.18 -2.40 16.93
CA LYS A 134 -10.25 -3.35 17.26
C LYS A 134 -10.33 -4.47 16.23
N SER A 135 -10.47 -5.72 16.69
CA SER A 135 -10.53 -6.90 15.82
C SER A 135 -11.68 -6.84 14.81
N TYR A 136 -12.86 -6.36 15.21
CA TYR A 136 -13.99 -6.24 14.28
C TYR A 136 -13.70 -5.25 13.12
N VAL A 137 -12.87 -4.22 13.35
CA VAL A 137 -12.45 -3.29 12.28
C VAL A 137 -11.52 -4.01 11.32
N MET A 138 -10.55 -4.76 11.86
CA MET A 138 -9.64 -5.58 11.06
C MET A 138 -10.38 -6.61 10.20
N GLU A 139 -11.35 -7.32 10.79
CA GLU A 139 -12.17 -8.30 10.08
C GLU A 139 -12.96 -7.65 8.93
N ARG A 140 -13.51 -6.45 9.14
CA ARG A 140 -14.21 -5.69 8.08
C ARG A 140 -13.25 -5.33 6.95
N ILE A 141 -12.04 -4.87 7.26
CA ILE A 141 -11.01 -4.54 6.27
C ILE A 141 -10.64 -5.79 5.47
N GLN A 142 -10.28 -6.90 6.12
CA GLN A 142 -9.95 -8.13 5.41
C GLN A 142 -11.12 -8.66 4.58
N ARG A 143 -12.36 -8.58 5.10
CA ARG A 143 -13.56 -8.96 4.36
C ARG A 143 -13.74 -8.10 3.11
N ALA A 144 -13.43 -6.80 3.18
CA ALA A 144 -13.50 -5.94 2.01
C ALA A 144 -12.47 -6.31 0.94
N PHE A 145 -11.22 -6.63 1.32
CA PHE A 145 -10.23 -7.16 0.39
C PHE A 145 -10.67 -8.48 -0.25
N ARG A 146 -11.16 -9.44 0.56
CA ARG A 146 -11.69 -10.72 0.06
C ARG A 146 -12.87 -10.53 -0.89
N ASN A 147 -13.82 -9.67 -0.53
CA ASN A 147 -14.98 -9.38 -1.37
C ASN A 147 -14.57 -8.72 -2.70
N ALA A 148 -13.60 -7.80 -2.67
CA ALA A 148 -13.08 -7.19 -3.88
C ALA A 148 -12.42 -8.25 -4.78
N ARG A 149 -11.49 -9.04 -4.23
CA ARG A 149 -10.86 -10.18 -4.94
C ARG A 149 -11.91 -11.10 -5.59
N ASP A 150 -12.89 -11.54 -4.81
CA ASP A 150 -13.93 -12.46 -5.26
C ASP A 150 -14.80 -11.85 -6.37
N ALA A 151 -15.10 -10.55 -6.31
CA ALA A 151 -15.89 -9.86 -7.32
C ALA A 151 -15.22 -9.90 -8.70
N PHE A 152 -13.89 -9.72 -8.77
CA PHE A 152 -13.15 -9.82 -10.03
C PHE A 152 -12.90 -11.27 -10.49
N SER A 153 -13.00 -12.25 -9.58
CA SER A 153 -12.74 -13.67 -9.87
C SER A 153 -13.98 -14.42 -10.36
N LYS A 154 -15.16 -14.13 -9.79
CA LYS A 154 -16.42 -14.84 -10.10
C LYS A 154 -17.10 -14.28 -11.35
N HIS A 155 -17.04 -12.96 -11.55
CA HIS A 155 -17.59 -12.28 -12.72
C HIS A 155 -16.62 -11.18 -13.16
N PRO A 156 -15.75 -11.41 -14.16
CA PRO A 156 -14.89 -10.34 -14.65
C PRO A 156 -15.77 -9.14 -15.04
N PRO A 157 -15.50 -7.93 -14.50
CA PRO A 157 -16.37 -6.79 -14.74
C PRO A 157 -16.43 -6.49 -16.24
N SER A 158 -17.64 -6.40 -16.78
CA SER A 158 -17.83 -6.05 -18.18
C SER A 158 -17.37 -4.61 -18.44
N LEU A 159 -16.25 -4.48 -19.13
CA LEU A 159 -15.69 -3.19 -19.55
C LEU A 159 -16.63 -2.43 -20.51
N GLN A 160 -17.60 -3.10 -21.13
CA GLN A 160 -18.62 -2.49 -22.00
C GLN A 160 -19.53 -1.49 -21.26
N ARG A 161 -19.57 -1.55 -19.92
CA ARG A 161 -20.33 -0.61 -19.10
C ARG A 161 -19.54 0.64 -18.71
N ILE A 162 -18.23 0.66 -18.95
CA ILE A 162 -17.37 1.83 -18.70
C ILE A 162 -17.26 2.59 -20.03
N LYS A 163 -18.22 3.49 -20.26
CA LYS A 163 -18.07 4.48 -21.33
C LYS A 163 -17.11 5.55 -20.83
N VAL A 164 -15.84 5.48 -21.25
CA VAL A 164 -14.95 6.64 -21.21
C VAL A 164 -15.37 7.50 -22.38
N THR A 165 -16.31 8.42 -22.16
CA THR A 165 -16.56 9.47 -23.14
C THR A 165 -15.33 10.39 -23.08
N VAL A 166 -14.55 10.39 -24.16
CA VAL A 166 -13.50 11.39 -24.39
C VAL A 166 -14.17 12.69 -24.79
#